data_AF-V4QW25-F1
#
_entry.id   AF-V4QW25-F1
#
_cell.length_a   1.000
_cell.length_b   1.000
_cell.length_c   1.000
_cell.angle_alpha   90.00
_cell.angle_beta   90.00
_cell.angle_gamma   90.00
#
_symmetry.space_group_name_H-M   'P 1'
#
loop_
_entity.id
_entity.type
_entity.pdbx_description
1 polymer ?
#
loop_
_entity_poly.entity_id
_entity_poly.type
_entity_poly.pdbx_seq_one_letter_code
_entity_poly.pdbx_strand_id
1 'polypeptide(L)'
;MCAGGSPALAADYVDLSDLIFYYRPEQTRYRPDHIDATDVDRGQSITLVCSITRYGHLADCEPAGEVDAEAGFVRAAIRNVESWIVADYTRSGTPTEGRQVCVTVRFDLAV
;
A
#
# COMPACT_ATOMS: atom_id res chain seq x y z
N MET A 1 -12.60 -5.49 2.57
CA MET A 1 -11.98 -4.94 3.79
C MET A 1 -10.66 -5.63 4.00
N CYS A 2 -9.57 -4.88 3.96
CA CYS A 2 -8.27 -5.36 4.40
C CYS A 2 -8.38 -5.66 5.91
N ALA A 3 -8.52 -6.95 6.24
CA ALA A 3 -8.75 -7.54 7.57
C ALA A 3 -9.79 -6.81 8.45
N GLY A 4 -11.08 -7.11 8.27
CA GLY A 4 -12.10 -6.62 9.22
C GLY A 4 -13.59 -6.80 8.95
N GLY A 5 -14.04 -7.40 7.82
CA GLY A 5 -15.46 -7.81 7.66
C GLY A 5 -16.23 -7.46 6.38
N SER A 6 -15.88 -8.00 5.20
CA SER A 6 -16.83 -8.18 4.07
C SER A 6 -17.22 -6.94 3.21
N PRO A 7 -17.88 -7.09 2.05
CA PRO A 7 -17.19 -7.14 0.77
C PRO A 7 -17.67 -6.05 -0.20
N ALA A 8 -16.77 -5.20 -0.68
CA ALA A 8 -17.04 -4.42 -1.88
C ALA A 8 -16.42 -5.17 -3.08
N LEU A 9 -17.24 -6.02 -3.69
CA LEU A 9 -17.20 -6.43 -5.10
C LEU A 9 -15.91 -7.14 -5.59
N ALA A 10 -15.93 -8.47 -5.57
CA ALA A 10 -15.30 -9.38 -6.56
C ALA A 10 -13.82 -9.17 -6.97
N ALA A 11 -13.03 -8.39 -6.24
CA ALA A 11 -11.60 -8.33 -6.49
C ALA A 11 -10.89 -9.51 -5.83
N ASP A 12 -10.08 -10.21 -6.62
CA ASP A 12 -9.28 -11.33 -6.16
C ASP A 12 -8.08 -10.79 -5.38
N TYR A 13 -8.31 -10.49 -4.09
CA TYR A 13 -7.29 -9.91 -3.22
C TYR A 13 -6.16 -10.91 -2.97
N VAL A 14 -4.92 -10.43 -3.06
CA VAL A 14 -3.72 -11.18 -2.71
C VAL A 14 -3.12 -10.65 -1.42
N ASP A 15 -2.75 -11.57 -0.52
CA ASP A 15 -2.09 -11.22 0.72
C ASP A 15 -0.68 -10.68 0.46
N LEU A 16 -0.34 -9.57 1.11
CA LEU A 16 0.99 -8.96 1.04
C LEU A 16 2.10 -9.97 1.38
N SER A 17 1.83 -10.88 2.31
CA SER A 17 2.76 -11.93 2.77
C SER A 17 2.98 -13.04 1.74
N ASP A 18 2.04 -13.24 0.82
CA ASP A 18 2.12 -14.24 -0.25
C ASP A 18 2.80 -13.68 -1.51
N LEU A 19 2.96 -12.36 -1.58
CA LEU A 19 3.69 -11.70 -2.67
C LEU A 19 5.20 -11.95 -2.57
N ILE A 20 5.81 -12.09 -3.74
CA ILE A 20 7.26 -12.13 -3.92
C ILE A 20 7.67 -10.76 -4.43
N PHE A 21 8.53 -10.05 -3.69
CA PHE A 21 8.99 -8.72 -4.05
C PHE A 21 10.36 -8.79 -4.73
N TYR A 22 10.46 -8.26 -5.95
CA TYR A 22 11.74 -8.04 -6.62
C TYR A 22 12.40 -6.76 -6.16
N TYR A 23 11.58 -5.72 -5.97
CA TYR A 23 12.04 -4.44 -5.46
C TYR A 23 11.00 -3.90 -4.49
N ARG A 24 11.46 -3.70 -3.25
CA ARG A 24 10.72 -2.98 -2.22
C ARG A 24 11.69 -1.94 -1.67
N PRO A 25 11.45 -0.64 -1.87
CA PRO A 25 12.31 0.38 -1.31
C PRO A 25 12.41 0.14 0.20
N GLU A 26 13.63 0.27 0.73
CA GLU A 26 13.86 0.14 2.15
C GLU A 26 12.95 1.13 2.90
N GLN A 27 12.22 0.65 3.91
CA GLN A 27 11.24 1.45 4.66
C GLN A 27 11.91 2.50 5.55
N THR A 28 13.19 2.79 5.34
CA THR A 28 14.10 3.49 6.23
C THR A 28 13.60 4.92 6.44
N ARG A 29 12.69 5.04 7.43
CA ARG A 29 12.08 6.25 7.94
C ARG A 29 11.54 7.13 6.83
N TYR A 30 10.36 6.78 6.35
CA TYR A 30 9.55 7.71 5.57
C TYR A 30 9.25 8.95 6.43
N ARG A 31 10.15 9.93 6.40
CA ARG A 31 9.98 11.27 6.95
C ARG A 31 9.68 12.19 5.79
N PRO A 32 8.40 12.34 5.43
CA PRO A 32 8.03 13.25 4.37
C PRO A 32 8.42 14.68 4.79
N ASP A 33 9.20 15.36 3.95
CA ASP A 33 9.81 16.67 4.22
C ASP A 33 8.79 17.81 4.49
N HIS A 34 7.50 17.57 4.23
CA HIS A 34 6.46 18.61 4.22
C HIS A 34 5.29 18.30 5.16
N ILE A 35 5.47 17.40 6.13
CA ILE A 35 4.37 17.02 7.00
C ILE A 35 4.49 17.79 8.29
N ASP A 36 3.52 18.68 8.46
CA ASP A 36 3.32 19.37 9.72
C ASP A 36 3.05 18.32 10.78
N ALA A 37 3.84 18.37 11.87
CA ALA A 37 3.77 17.40 12.97
C ALA A 37 2.38 17.33 13.65
N THR A 38 1.49 18.27 13.32
CA THR A 38 0.08 18.33 13.72
C THR A 38 -0.85 17.45 12.88
N ASP A 39 -0.49 17.09 11.64
CA ASP A 39 -1.28 16.18 10.78
C ASP A 39 -0.99 14.71 11.04
N VAL A 40 0.12 14.41 11.71
CA VAL A 40 0.50 13.07 12.14
C VAL A 40 0.07 12.88 13.59
N ASP A 41 -1.23 12.99 13.85
CA ASP A 41 -1.77 12.72 15.19
C ASP A 41 -1.57 11.22 15.48
N ARG A 42 -0.49 10.92 16.20
CA ARG A 42 -0.22 9.65 16.91
C ARG A 42 -0.40 8.37 16.07
N GLY A 43 0.58 8.08 15.20
CA GLY A 43 0.80 6.72 14.71
C GLY A 43 -0.34 6.14 13.86
N GLN A 44 -1.05 6.99 13.10
CA GLN A 44 -2.00 6.50 12.11
C GLN A 44 -1.26 5.64 11.08
N SER A 45 -1.68 4.39 10.96
CA SER A 45 -1.39 3.59 9.77
C SER A 45 -2.51 3.85 8.77
N ILE A 46 -2.13 4.00 7.50
CA ILE A 46 -3.11 4.04 6.42
C ILE A 46 -3.07 2.73 5.67
N THR A 47 -4.22 2.27 5.19
CA THR A 47 -4.27 1.13 4.30
C THR A 47 -4.53 1.63 2.90
N LEU A 48 -3.67 1.26 1.96
CA LEU A 48 -3.84 1.52 0.54
C LEU A 48 -4.34 0.23 -0.13
N VAL A 49 -5.28 0.37 -1.06
CA VAL A 49 -5.71 -0.70 -1.95
C VAL A 49 -5.13 -0.38 -3.32
N CYS A 50 -4.30 -1.29 -3.83
CA CYS A 50 -3.64 -1.13 -5.11
C CYS A 50 -3.96 -2.32 -6.02
N SER A 51 -3.91 -2.11 -7.33
CA SER A 51 -4.02 -3.16 -8.34
C SER A 51 -2.65 -3.53 -8.89
N ILE A 52 -2.39 -4.81 -9.10
CA ILE A 52 -1.13 -5.30 -9.65
C ILE A 52 -1.26 -5.34 -11.18
N THR A 53 -0.41 -4.59 -11.86
CA THR A 53 -0.31 -4.56 -13.31
C THR A 53 0.34 -5.84 -13.86
N ARG A 54 0.18 -6.09 -15.16
CA ARG A 54 0.86 -7.18 -15.90
C ARG A 54 2.40 -7.17 -15.86
N TYR A 55 3.00 -6.10 -15.33
CA TYR A 55 4.44 -5.93 -15.20
C TYR A 55 4.91 -6.08 -13.74
N GLY A 56 4.01 -6.48 -12.84
CA GLY A 56 4.31 -6.61 -11.41
C GLY A 56 4.40 -5.29 -10.66
N HIS A 57 4.04 -4.16 -11.28
CA HIS A 57 3.93 -2.87 -10.58
C HIS A 57 2.57 -2.73 -9.91
N LEU A 58 2.54 -2.04 -8.76
CA LEU A 58 1.30 -1.62 -8.12
C LEU A 58 0.84 -0.30 -8.76
N ALA A 59 -0.41 -0.24 -9.17
CA ALA A 59 -1.06 0.92 -9.78
C ALA A 59 -2.45 1.12 -9.16
N ASP A 60 -3.07 2.26 -9.47
CA ASP A 60 -4.43 2.60 -8.99
C ASP A 60 -4.54 2.48 -7.47
N CYS A 61 -3.52 2.97 -6.76
CA CYS A 61 -3.42 2.90 -5.30
C CYS A 61 -4.29 3.97 -4.63
N GLU A 62 -5.30 3.55 -3.88
CA GLU A 62 -6.23 4.45 -3.19
C GLU A 62 -6.28 4.15 -1.68
N PRO A 63 -6.45 5.16 -0.80
CA PRO A 63 -6.62 4.93 0.62
C PRO A 63 -7.96 4.24 0.91
N ALA A 64 -7.91 3.16 1.67
CA ALA A 64 -9.09 2.56 2.29
C ALA A 64 -9.46 3.35 3.55
N GLY A 65 -10.62 4.02 3.53
CA GLY A 65 -11.21 4.69 4.68
C GLY A 65 -11.43 6.18 4.48
N GLU A 66 -11.66 6.89 5.60
CA GLU A 66 -11.93 8.33 5.64
C GLU A 66 -10.63 9.16 5.74
N VAL A 67 -9.61 8.78 4.98
CA VAL A 67 -8.35 9.53 4.90
C VAL A 67 -8.39 10.41 3.66
N ASP A 68 -8.04 11.68 3.81
CA ASP A 68 -7.94 12.59 2.68
C ASP A 68 -6.82 12.14 1.73
N ALA A 69 -7.20 11.70 0.53
CA ALA A 69 -6.27 11.24 -0.50
C ALA A 69 -5.32 12.35 -0.98
N GLU A 70 -5.70 13.62 -0.83
CA GLU A 70 -4.89 14.78 -1.22
C GLU A 70 -3.86 15.15 -0.15
N ALA A 71 -3.98 14.58 1.06
CA ALA A 71 -3.05 14.83 2.15
C ALA A 71 -1.61 14.47 1.76
N GLY A 72 -0.68 15.32 2.19
CA GLY A 72 0.75 15.20 1.87
C GLY A 72 1.29 13.80 2.14
N PHE A 73 1.00 13.20 3.31
CA PHE A 73 1.44 11.83 3.68
C PHE A 73 0.81 10.73 2.84
N VAL A 74 -0.45 10.88 2.43
CA VAL A 74 -1.14 9.86 1.65
C VAL A 74 -0.55 9.80 0.25
N ARG A 75 -0.41 10.96 -0.43
CA ARG A 75 0.24 11.03 -1.74
C ARG A 75 1.67 10.49 -1.72
N ALA A 76 2.35 10.75 -0.62
CA ALA A 76 3.70 10.37 -0.31
C ALA A 76 3.83 8.83 -0.12
N ALA A 77 2.87 8.22 0.59
CA ALA A 77 2.75 6.77 0.70
C ALA A 77 2.33 6.09 -0.62
N ILE A 78 1.38 6.66 -1.36
CA ILE A 78 0.95 6.15 -2.68
C ILE A 78 2.17 6.07 -3.62
N ARG A 79 2.93 7.16 -3.76
CA ARG A 79 4.16 7.17 -4.58
C ARG A 79 5.19 6.13 -4.15
N ASN A 80 5.28 5.85 -2.84
CA ASN A 80 6.16 4.79 -2.35
C ASN A 80 5.67 3.42 -2.80
N VAL A 81 4.39 3.13 -2.60
CA VAL A 81 3.80 1.82 -2.91
C VAL A 81 3.78 1.55 -4.43
N GLU A 82 3.53 2.56 -5.25
CA GLU A 82 3.60 2.47 -6.72
C GLU A 82 5.01 2.13 -7.24
N SER A 83 6.05 2.42 -6.44
CA SER A 83 7.43 2.05 -6.80
C SER A 83 7.76 0.58 -6.53
N TRP A 84 6.87 -0.17 -5.87
CA TRP A 84 7.10 -1.58 -5.56
C TRP A 84 6.97 -2.44 -6.80
N ILE A 85 7.82 -3.46 -6.88
CA ILE A 85 7.83 -4.44 -7.98
C ILE A 85 7.67 -5.83 -7.38
N VAL A 86 6.60 -6.51 -7.76
CA VAL A 86 6.28 -7.88 -7.36
C VAL A 86 6.50 -8.84 -8.52
N ALA A 87 6.61 -10.13 -8.21
CA ALA A 87 6.67 -11.18 -9.22
C ALA A 87 5.30 -11.47 -9.83
N ASP A 88 5.31 -12.04 -11.03
CA ASP A 88 4.11 -12.45 -11.78
C ASP A 88 3.30 -13.56 -11.07
N TYR A 89 3.95 -14.25 -10.13
CA TYR A 89 3.35 -15.31 -9.32
C TYR A 89 3.59 -15.08 -7.83
N THR A 90 2.60 -15.45 -7.03
CA THR A 90 2.70 -15.52 -5.58
C THR A 90 3.53 -16.72 -5.13
N ARG A 91 3.87 -16.78 -3.85
CA ARG A 91 4.51 -17.95 -3.23
C ARG A 91 3.63 -19.21 -3.30
N SER A 92 2.31 -19.03 -3.29
CA SER A 92 1.33 -20.11 -3.51
C SER A 92 1.22 -20.58 -4.97
N GLY A 93 1.89 -19.92 -5.91
CA GLY A 93 1.88 -20.26 -7.33
C GLY A 93 0.67 -19.70 -8.10
N THR A 94 0.00 -18.69 -7.54
CA THR A 94 -1.14 -18.02 -8.20
C THR A 94 -0.64 -16.80 -8.97
N PRO A 95 -1.17 -16.49 -10.17
CA PRO A 95 -0.81 -15.26 -10.87
C PRO A 95 -1.18 -14.03 -10.04
N THR A 96 -0.36 -12.98 -10.11
CA THR A 96 -0.57 -11.70 -9.42
C THR A 96 -1.20 -10.63 -10.32
N GLU A 97 -1.10 -10.77 -11.64
CA GLU A 97 -1.68 -9.83 -12.60
C GLU A 97 -3.19 -9.63 -12.39
N GLY A 98 -3.62 -8.36 -12.38
CA GLY A 98 -5.02 -7.97 -12.27
C GLY A 98 -5.61 -8.14 -10.87
N ARG A 99 -4.82 -8.59 -9.90
CA ARG A 99 -5.24 -8.78 -8.51
C ARG A 99 -5.07 -7.51 -7.70
N GLN A 100 -5.86 -7.40 -6.65
CA GLN A 100 -5.75 -6.28 -5.71
C GLN A 100 -4.91 -6.68 -4.50
N VAL A 101 -4.15 -5.74 -3.97
CA VAL A 101 -3.34 -5.91 -2.76
C VAL A 101 -3.63 -4.79 -1.78
N CYS A 102 -3.74 -5.18 -0.51
CA CYS A 102 -3.85 -4.24 0.60
C CYS A 102 -2.45 -3.96 1.18
N VAL A 103 -2.04 -2.70 1.17
CA VAL A 103 -0.75 -2.27 1.72
C VAL A 103 -0.98 -1.34 2.90
N THR A 104 -0.72 -1.83 4.10
CA THR A 104 -0.77 -0.98 5.31
C THR A 104 0.56 -0.26 5.50
N VAL A 105 0.54 1.05 5.35
CA VAL A 105 1.69 1.94 5.56
C VAL A 105 1.59 2.51 6.96
N ARG A 106 2.63 2.27 7.78
CA ARG A 106 2.75 2.85 9.12
C ARG A 106 3.73 4.01 9.08
N PHE A 107 3.33 5.15 9.62
CA PHE A 107 4.20 6.31 9.77
C PHE A 107 4.76 6.33 11.21
N ASP A 108 6.09 6.26 11.32
CA ASP A 108 6.78 6.45 12.59
C ASP A 108 7.31 7.89 12.65
N LEU A 109 6.81 8.68 13.60
CA LEU A 109 7.43 9.96 13.94
C LEU A 109 8.75 9.68 14.65
N ALA A 110 9.86 9.90 13.96
CA ALA A 110 11.15 10.00 14.63
C ALA A 110 11.15 11.26 15.49
N VAL A 111 10.95 11.08 16.80
CA VAL A 111 11.20 12.07 17.84
C VAL A 111 12.70 12.34 17.99
#